data_AF-X1TAK0-F1
#
_entry.id   AF-X1TAK0-F1
#
_cell.length_a   1.000
_cell.length_b   1.000
_cell.length_c   1.000
_cell.angle_alpha   90.00
_cell.angle_beta   90.00
_cell.angle_gamma   90.00
#
_symmetry.space_group_name_H-M   'P 1'
#
loop_
_entity.id
_entity.type
_entity.pdbx_description
1 polymer ?
#
loop_
_entity_poly.entity_id
_entity_poly.type
_entity_poly.pdbx_seq_one_letter_code
_entity_poly.pdbx_strand_id
1 'polypeptide(L)' 'MGKINVAIIGVGNCASSLVQGVYYYRKAKETEFVPGLMHVNLGGYHVSDINFVAAFDIDK' A
#
# COMPACT_ATOMS: atom_id res chain seq x y z
N MET A 1 6.44 -7.75 12.58
CA MET A 1 5.12 -8.33 12.25
C MET A 1 5.24 -9.10 10.92
N GLY A 2 4.24 -9.89 10.55
CA GLY A 2 4.17 -10.48 9.20
C GLY A 2 3.72 -9.45 8.16
N LYS A 3 3.89 -9.77 6.87
CA LYS A 3 3.35 -8.95 5.76
C LYS A 3 1.82 -9.05 5.68
N ILE A 4 1.18 -8.00 5.19
CA ILE A 4 -0.24 -7.97 4.85
C ILE A 4 -0.40 -8.37 3.40
N ASN A 5 -0.92 -9.57 3.14
CA ASN A 5 -1.20 -10.01 1.76
C ASN A 5 -2.47 -9.32 1.24
N VAL A 6 -2.33 -8.55 0.17
CA VAL A 6 -3.40 -7.76 -0.45
C VAL A 6 -3.67 -8.28 -1.86
N ALA A 7 -4.95 -8.48 -2.17
CA ALA A 7 -5.44 -8.73 -3.53
C ALA A 7 -6.17 -7.48 -4.06
N ILE A 8 -5.97 -7.17 -5.34
CA ILE A 8 -6.64 -6.05 -6.03
C ILE A 8 -7.72 -6.62 -6.96
N ILE A 9 -8.95 -6.11 -6.85
CA ILE A 9 -10.04 -6.37 -7.80
C ILE A 9 -10.35 -5.05 -8.52
N GLY A 10 -10.04 -4.99 -9.81
CA GLY A 10 -10.04 -3.76 -10.59
C GLY A 10 -8.68 -3.06 -10.58
N VAL A 11 -7.91 -3.26 -11.64
CA VAL A 11 -6.60 -2.67 -11.91
C VAL A 11 -6.76 -1.38 -12.72
N GLY A 12 -7.37 -0.38 -12.07
CA GLY A 12 -7.54 0.97 -12.63
C GLY A 12 -6.64 2.01 -11.96
N ASN A 13 -6.99 3.29 -12.13
CA ASN A 13 -6.24 4.42 -11.55
C ASN A 13 -6.11 4.33 -10.03
N CYS A 14 -7.16 3.89 -9.31
CA CYS A 14 -7.09 3.72 -7.86
C CYS A 14 -6.07 2.66 -7.44
N ALA A 15 -6.03 1.52 -8.14
CA ALA A 15 -5.02 0.49 -7.91
C ALA A 15 -3.61 1.02 -8.21
N SER A 16 -3.45 1.75 -9.31
CA SER A 16 -2.19 2.39 -9.68
C SER A 16 -1.69 3.35 -8.60
N SER A 17 -2.55 4.27 -8.13
CA SER A 17 -2.20 5.21 -7.06
C SER A 17 -1.86 4.52 -5.75
N LEU A 18 -2.59 3.46 -5.38
CA LEU A 18 -2.32 2.68 -4.18
C LEU A 18 -0.95 1.97 -4.26
N VAL A 19 -0.70 1.25 -5.35
CA VAL A 19 0.56 0.51 -5.55
C VAL A 19 1.72 1.48 -5.54
N GLN A 20 1.65 2.55 -6.33
CA GLN A 20 2.72 3.56 -6.37
C GLN A 20 2.93 4.23 -5.01
N GLY A 21 1.86 4.58 -4.29
CA GLY A 21 1.93 5.16 -2.95
C GLY A 21 2.66 4.25 -1.95
N VAL A 22 2.35 2.95 -1.94
CA VAL A 22 3.05 1.96 -1.11
C VAL A 22 4.54 1.93 -1.44
N TYR A 23 4.91 1.87 -2.73
CA TYR A 23 6.31 1.85 -3.14
C TYR A 23 7.06 3.16 -2.86
N TYR A 24 6.38 4.29 -2.99
CA TYR A 24 6.93 5.61 -2.75
C TYR A 24 7.23 5.83 -1.26
N TYR A 25 6.28 5.50 -0.38
CA TYR A 25 6.41 5.71 1.06
C TYR A 25 7.00 4.51 1.83
N ARG A 26 7.47 3.45 1.16
CA ARG A 26 8.04 2.25 1.82
C ARG A 26 9.23 2.52 2.76
N LYS A 27 9.86 3.69 2.66
CA LYS A 27 10.99 4.12 3.51
C LYS A 27 10.64 5.28 4.45
N ALA A 28 9.37 5.68 4.50
CA ALA A 28 8.93 6.73 5.41
C ALA A 28 9.28 6.35 6.85
N LYS A 29 9.69 7.32 7.66
CA LYS A 29 9.92 7.06 9.09
C LYS A 29 8.58 7.00 9.81
N GLU A 30 8.50 6.24 10.89
CA GLU A 30 7.24 6.10 11.65
C GLU A 30 6.69 7.43 12.17
N THR A 31 7.58 8.38 12.47
CA THR A 31 7.24 9.73 12.94
C THR A 31 7.15 10.76 11.82
N GLU A 32 7.28 10.35 10.57
CA GLU A 32 7.25 11.26 9.41
C GLU A 32 5.81 11.68 9.12
N PHE A 33 5.62 12.97 8.85
CA PHE A 33 4.35 13.45 8.32
C PHE A 33 4.26 13.12 6.83
N VAL A 34 3.32 12.26 6.47
CA VAL A 34 3.03 11.91 5.07
C VAL A 34 1.64 12.45 4.70
N PRO A 35 1.53 13.35 3.70
CA PRO A 35 0.24 13.86 3.28
C PRO A 35 -0.73 12.75 2.85
N GLY A 36 -1.92 12.73 3.46
CA GLY A 36 -2.95 11.72 3.18
C GLY A 36 -2.85 10.43 4.00
N LEU A 37 -1.80 10.25 4.80
CA LEU A 37 -1.72 9.16 5.78
C LEU A 37 -1.84 9.72 7.20
N MET A 38 -2.76 9.18 8.00
CA MET A 38 -2.85 9.52 9.42
C MET A 38 -1.67 8.95 10.21
N HIS A 39 -1.20 7.75 9.85
CA HIS A 39 -0.08 7.07 10.49
C HIS A 39 0.74 6.30 9.44
N VAL A 40 2.07 6.43 9.51
CA VAL A 40 3.00 5.63 8.68
C VAL A 40 3.08 4.18 9.19
N ASN A 41 2.99 4.00 10.51
CA ASN A 41 2.83 2.71 11.16
C ASN A 41 1.51 2.69 11.94
N LEU A 42 0.60 1.79 11.56
CA LEU A 42 -0.69 1.62 12.23
C LEU A 42 -0.75 0.26 12.91
N GLY A 43 -0.80 0.25 14.23
CA GLY A 43 -0.91 -1.00 15.00
C GLY A 43 0.27 -1.96 14.81
N GLY A 44 1.47 -1.43 14.51
CA GLY A 44 2.68 -2.20 14.23
C GLY A 44 2.84 -2.62 12.76
N TYR A 45 1.94 -2.22 11.87
CA TYR A 45 2.06 -2.42 10.43
C TYR A 45 2.52 -1.14 9.75
N HIS A 46 3.70 -1.19 9.15
CA HIS A 46 4.24 -0.11 8.33
C HIS A 46 3.61 -0.12 6.93
N VAL A 47 3.57 1.02 6.22
CA VAL A 47 3.12 1.08 4.82
C VAL A 47 3.80 0.03 3.93
N SER A 48 5.09 -0.25 4.18
CA SER A 48 5.86 -1.25 3.44
C SER A 48 5.45 -2.71 3.69
N ASP A 49 4.65 -2.97 4.71
CA ASP A 49 4.19 -4.32 5.04
C ASP A 49 3.07 -4.79 4.10
N ILE A 50 2.49 -3.88 3.32
CA ILE A 50 1.55 -4.21 2.25
C ILE A 50 2.26 -4.99 1.14
N ASN A 51 1.81 -6.23 0.94
CA ASN A 51 2.33 -7.17 -0.04
C ASN A 51 1.24 -7.51 -1.04
N PHE A 52 1.29 -6.93 -2.25
CA PHE A 52 0.35 -7.27 -3.30
C PHE A 52 0.65 -8.67 -3.83
N VAL A 53 -0.29 -9.61 -3.64
CA VAL A 53 -0.11 -11.03 -3.99
C VAL A 53 -0.98 -11.49 -5.15
N ALA A 54 -2.03 -10.75 -5.48
CA ALA A 54 -2.93 -11.05 -6.58
C ALA A 54 -3.57 -9.77 -7.13
N ALA A 55 -3.93 -9.80 -8.40
CA ALA A 55 -4.70 -8.75 -9.05
C ALA A 55 -5.62 -9.38 -10.11
N PHE A 56 -6.83 -8.86 -10.24
CA PHE A 56 -7.83 -9.34 -11.20
C PHE A 56 -8.50 -8.13 -11.89
N ASP A 57 -8.64 -8.22 -13.21
CA ASP A 57 -9.39 -7.26 -14.03
C ASP A 57 -10.14 -7.99 -15.15
N ILE A 58 -11.06 -7.29 -15.81
CA ILE A 58 -11.80 -7.78 -16.98
C ILE A 58 -11.27 -7.19 -18.29
N ASP A 59 -10.43 -6.15 -18.23
CA ASP A 59 -9.79 -5.57 -19.40
C ASP A 59 -8.81 -6.57 -20.05
N LYS A 60 -8.68 -6.45 -21.37
CA LYS A 60 -8.05 -7.45 -22.23
C LYS A 60 -6.53 -7.37 -22.25
#